data_AF-A0A834BVV0-F1
#
_entry.id   AF-A0A834BVV0-F1
#
_cell.length_a   1.000
_cell.length_b   1.000
_cell.length_c   1.000
_cell.angle_alpha   90.00
_cell.angle_beta   90.00
_cell.angle_gamma   90.00
#
_symmetry.space_group_name_H-M   'P 1'
#
loop_
_entity.id
_entity.type
_entity.pdbx_description
1 polymer ?
#
loop_
_entity_poly.entity_id
_entity_poly.type
_entity_poly.pdbx_seq_one_letter_code
_entity_poly.pdbx_strand_id
1 'polypeptide(L)'
;MLRMCEEHVPPELNKMTQKDIAFVADFLSEHFSENEELFDRKGKYFNVERVGQYLKDEDEDLMSPPNTQGNQWLKFLEESTHLKESPLLFPSYPQKSLHFVKRMMESVIQHCLQKPAEVIGKSVKQAAFVPLYTVPESSENTPRLFELPSLWNDKKAKMHNVVFCMPEVSPSKLYLLRIETRSNSHAPHSVVSINLHHLIENPEDDDAADQSSYLYSCLDARFYDDEVLTVVLRGREEQSDWRVLAQLPLSSSLSGGTDFSWQPDVRLDQQSSSIPCQTPVLGNQWRKLDNMKAQFVAVNGIRKVACVLSSNVRHIRVFEMDVEDEDDEGLDSQNASADQDGLETSGTSHGPGEENLETDGNTKKEEGGALHKEEEHLESEEALEVP
;
A
#
# COMPACT_ATOMS: atom_id res chain seq x y z
N MET A 1 24.47 54.55 -17.60
CA MET A 1 25.77 54.20 -16.96
C MET A 1 26.92 54.25 -17.96
N LEU A 2 27.00 53.41 -18.98
CA LEU A 2 28.09 53.45 -19.99
C LEU A 2 28.35 54.84 -20.61
N ARG A 3 27.30 55.58 -21.00
CA ARG A 3 27.41 56.96 -21.51
C ARG A 3 27.86 58.00 -20.46
N MET A 4 27.72 57.69 -19.17
CA MET A 4 28.10 58.58 -18.06
C MET A 4 29.49 58.25 -17.49
N CYS A 5 30.06 57.08 -17.83
CA CYS A 5 31.37 56.63 -17.38
C CYS A 5 32.50 56.99 -18.36
N GLU A 6 32.25 57.85 -19.35
CA GLU A 6 33.19 58.27 -20.42
C GLU A 6 33.82 57.13 -21.25
N GLU A 7 33.37 55.89 -21.06
CA GLU A 7 33.81 54.74 -21.86
C GLU A 7 33.25 54.78 -23.29
N HIS A 8 34.03 54.30 -24.26
CA HIS A 8 33.62 54.26 -25.65
C HIS A 8 32.41 53.33 -25.82
N VAL A 9 31.23 53.92 -26.03
CA VAL A 9 29.99 53.17 -26.25
C VAL A 9 30.00 52.58 -27.66
N PRO A 10 29.89 51.25 -27.82
CA PRO A 10 29.82 50.60 -29.13
C PRO A 10 28.63 51.10 -29.96
N PRO A 11 28.78 51.31 -31.27
CA PRO A 11 27.72 51.85 -32.13
C PRO A 11 26.49 50.93 -32.24
N GLU A 12 26.59 49.64 -31.90
CA GLU A 12 25.45 48.72 -31.83
C GLU A 12 24.49 49.02 -30.66
N LEU A 13 25.01 49.50 -29.53
CA LEU A 13 24.25 49.87 -28.33
C LEU A 13 23.54 51.23 -28.46
N ASN A 14 23.85 51.99 -29.52
CA ASN A 14 23.31 53.33 -29.73
C ASN A 14 21.94 53.33 -30.43
N LYS A 15 21.41 52.16 -30.77
CA LYS A 15 20.14 51.99 -31.50
C LYS A 15 18.98 51.75 -30.53
N MET A 16 18.64 52.78 -29.76
CA MET A 16 17.38 52.78 -29.01
C MET A 16 16.29 53.35 -29.92
N THR A 17 15.23 52.58 -30.17
CA THR A 17 14.13 53.05 -31.03
C THR A 17 13.19 53.97 -30.26
N GLN A 18 12.40 54.77 -30.97
CA GLN A 18 11.37 55.60 -30.33
C GLN A 18 10.33 54.74 -29.56
N LYS A 19 10.11 53.49 -29.99
CA LYS A 19 9.28 52.52 -29.26
C LYS A 19 9.91 52.10 -27.94
N ASP A 20 11.23 51.90 -27.90
CA ASP A 20 11.93 51.56 -26.66
C ASP A 20 11.92 52.73 -25.67
N ILE A 21 12.03 53.96 -26.18
CA ILE A 21 11.91 55.18 -25.35
C ILE A 21 10.49 55.32 -24.80
N ALA A 22 9.46 55.09 -25.62
CA ALA A 22 8.07 55.10 -25.18
C ALA A 22 7.81 54.00 -24.14
N PHE A 23 8.32 52.79 -24.36
CA PHE A 23 8.23 51.68 -23.42
C PHE A 23 8.86 51.99 -22.07
N VAL A 24 10.04 52.63 -22.05
CA VAL A 24 10.68 53.06 -20.79
C VAL A 24 9.87 54.16 -20.10
N ALA A 25 9.29 55.10 -20.86
CA ALA A 25 8.43 56.14 -20.29
C ALA A 25 7.15 55.55 -19.67
N ASP A 26 6.51 54.60 -20.37
CA ASP A 26 5.33 53.88 -19.88
C ASP A 26 5.68 53.07 -18.64
N PHE A 27 6.79 52.33 -18.65
CA PHE A 27 7.28 51.57 -17.50
C PHE A 27 7.51 52.45 -16.27
N LEU A 28 8.18 53.59 -16.44
CA LEU A 28 8.42 54.52 -15.34
C LEU A 28 7.09 55.09 -14.79
N SER A 29 6.18 55.47 -15.68
CA SER A 29 4.86 55.98 -15.29
C SER A 29 4.03 54.93 -14.54
N GLU A 30 4.11 53.66 -14.93
CA GLU A 30 3.25 52.60 -14.41
C GLU A 30 3.77 51.94 -13.13
N HIS A 31 5.07 52.02 -12.88
CA HIS A 31 5.73 51.38 -11.73
C HIS A 31 6.21 52.35 -10.65
N PHE A 32 6.38 53.64 -10.97
CA PHE A 32 6.86 54.67 -10.03
C PHE A 32 5.82 55.75 -9.71
N SER A 33 4.57 55.59 -10.16
CA SER A 33 3.46 56.37 -9.61
C SER A 33 3.27 56.04 -8.13
N GLU A 34 3.29 57.05 -7.26
CA GLU A 34 3.09 56.88 -5.82
C GLU A 34 1.77 56.15 -5.53
N ASN A 35 1.86 55.04 -4.81
CA ASN A 35 0.70 54.29 -4.35
C ASN A 35 0.71 54.25 -2.82
N GLU A 36 -0.05 55.17 -2.21
CA GLU A 36 -0.12 55.35 -0.74
C GLU A 36 -0.57 54.05 -0.03
N GLU A 37 -1.46 53.27 -0.62
CA GLU A 37 -1.93 51.99 -0.07
C GLU A 37 -0.81 50.92 0.01
N LEU A 38 0.18 51.03 -0.87
CA LEU A 38 1.33 50.12 -0.92
C LEU A 38 2.33 50.42 0.21
N PHE A 39 2.44 51.70 0.58
CA PHE A 39 3.24 52.14 1.72
C PHE A 39 2.66 51.63 3.04
N ASP A 40 1.34 51.72 3.22
CA ASP A 40 0.68 51.26 4.44
C ASP A 40 0.79 49.73 4.62
N ARG A 41 0.79 48.95 3.53
CA ARG A 41 0.86 47.48 3.58
C ARG A 41 2.28 46.91 3.72
N LYS A 42 3.27 47.46 3.00
CA LYS A 42 4.65 46.89 2.95
C LYS A 42 5.77 47.90 3.21
N GLY A 43 5.45 49.12 3.64
CA GLY A 43 6.44 50.18 3.90
C GLY A 43 7.16 50.65 2.63
N LYS A 44 6.58 50.40 1.45
CA LYS A 44 7.16 50.73 0.15
C LYS A 44 6.13 51.43 -0.72
N TYR A 45 6.51 52.55 -1.33
CA TYR A 45 5.63 53.31 -2.22
C TYR A 45 5.48 52.73 -3.64
N PHE A 46 6.37 51.79 -4.02
CA PHE A 46 6.48 51.32 -5.41
C PHE A 46 6.54 49.80 -5.47
N ASN A 47 5.82 49.22 -6.43
CA ASN A 47 5.92 47.80 -6.76
C ASN A 47 6.36 47.62 -8.21
N VAL A 48 7.65 47.37 -8.38
CA VAL A 48 8.25 47.13 -9.71
C VAL A 48 7.97 45.70 -10.19
N GLU A 49 7.68 44.77 -9.27
CA GLU A 49 7.47 43.35 -9.57
C GLU A 49 5.99 42.94 -9.48
N ARG A 50 5.37 42.67 -10.63
CA ARG A 50 3.94 42.29 -10.71
C ARG A 50 3.67 40.80 -10.78
N VAL A 51 4.70 39.97 -10.96
CA VAL A 51 4.54 38.51 -11.10
C VAL A 51 4.41 37.85 -9.73
N GLY A 52 5.29 38.20 -8.78
CA GLY A 52 5.33 37.57 -7.46
C GLY A 52 4.02 37.62 -6.68
N GLN A 53 3.21 38.68 -6.83
CA GLN A 53 1.90 38.79 -6.14
C GLN A 53 0.90 37.69 -6.53
N TYR A 54 1.01 37.09 -7.72
CA TYR A 54 0.12 35.99 -8.12
C TYR A 54 0.56 34.64 -7.55
N LEU A 55 1.84 34.48 -7.24
CA LEU A 55 2.45 33.23 -6.80
C LEU A 55 2.56 33.11 -5.28
N LYS A 56 2.41 34.22 -4.56
CA LYS A 56 2.39 34.23 -3.09
C LYS A 56 1.15 33.52 -2.56
N ASP A 57 1.38 32.60 -1.65
CA ASP A 57 0.34 31.95 -0.85
C ASP A 57 0.00 32.85 0.34
N GLU A 58 -0.58 34.01 0.02
CA GLU A 58 -1.14 34.98 0.96
C GLU A 58 -2.64 35.05 0.69
N ASP A 59 -3.47 35.04 1.74
CA ASP A 59 -4.94 35.16 1.62
C ASP A 59 -5.40 36.62 1.34
N GLU A 60 -4.45 37.56 1.32
CA GLU A 60 -4.66 38.97 1.04
C GLU A 60 -4.91 39.24 -0.46
N ASP A 61 -5.57 40.37 -0.75
CA ASP A 61 -5.76 40.83 -2.12
C ASP A 61 -4.44 41.27 -2.76
N LEU A 62 -4.37 41.14 -4.09
CA LEU A 62 -3.24 41.60 -4.90
C LEU A 62 -2.94 43.08 -4.59
N MET A 63 -1.65 43.40 -4.43
CA MET A 63 -1.23 44.79 -4.18
C MET A 63 -1.37 45.68 -5.42
N SER A 64 -1.31 45.09 -6.61
CA SER A 64 -1.38 45.80 -7.87
C SER A 64 -2.18 44.95 -8.86
N PRO A 65 -3.51 44.89 -8.71
CA PRO A 65 -4.38 44.13 -9.60
C PRO A 65 -4.26 44.62 -11.05
N PRO A 66 -4.55 43.76 -12.03
CA PRO A 66 -4.50 44.16 -13.43
C PRO A 66 -5.58 45.20 -13.72
N ASN A 67 -5.24 46.22 -14.52
CA ASN A 67 -6.22 47.20 -14.95
C ASN A 67 -7.22 46.57 -15.93
N THR A 68 -8.47 46.44 -15.50
CA THR A 68 -9.58 45.91 -16.31
C THR A 68 -10.30 46.99 -17.11
N GLN A 69 -10.00 48.28 -16.87
CA GLN A 69 -10.66 49.39 -17.55
C GLN A 69 -10.30 49.40 -19.04
N GLY A 70 -11.33 49.37 -19.89
CA GLY A 70 -11.17 49.35 -21.35
C GLY A 70 -11.36 47.97 -21.99
N ASN A 71 -11.43 46.90 -21.19
CA ASN A 71 -11.75 45.58 -21.72
C ASN A 71 -13.23 45.52 -22.15
N GLN A 72 -13.46 45.39 -23.47
CA GLN A 72 -14.81 45.37 -24.06
C GLN A 72 -15.65 44.18 -23.59
N TRP A 73 -15.02 43.02 -23.37
CA TRP A 73 -15.70 41.82 -22.89
C TRP A 73 -16.20 42.01 -21.46
N LEU A 74 -15.36 42.56 -20.57
CA LEU A 74 -15.77 42.80 -19.17
C LEU A 74 -16.90 43.83 -19.09
N LYS A 75 -16.83 44.92 -19.89
CA LYS A 75 -17.92 45.89 -19.97
C LYS A 75 -19.24 45.24 -20.43
N PHE A 76 -19.18 44.46 -21.50
CA PHE A 76 -20.34 43.74 -22.01
C PHE A 76 -20.90 42.73 -20.99
N LEU A 77 -20.03 42.03 -20.26
CA LEU A 77 -20.40 41.06 -19.25
C LEU A 77 -21.06 41.74 -18.03
N GLU A 78 -20.56 42.89 -17.59
CA GLU A 78 -21.12 43.66 -16.47
C GLU A 78 -22.48 44.30 -16.81
N GLU A 79 -22.64 44.76 -18.04
CA GLU A 79 -23.89 45.37 -18.54
C GLU A 79 -24.97 44.33 -18.90
N SER A 80 -24.58 43.08 -19.15
CA SER A 80 -25.50 42.01 -19.50
C SER A 80 -26.21 41.43 -18.26
N THR A 81 -27.54 41.37 -18.31
CA THR A 81 -28.36 40.76 -17.26
C THR A 81 -28.19 39.24 -17.19
N HIS A 82 -28.15 38.55 -18.33
CA HIS A 82 -28.15 37.09 -18.38
C HIS A 82 -26.77 36.47 -18.36
N LEU A 83 -25.76 37.16 -18.90
CA LEU A 83 -24.41 36.61 -18.95
C LEU A 83 -23.72 36.66 -17.59
N LYS A 84 -23.99 37.69 -16.79
CA LYS A 84 -23.43 37.83 -15.44
C LYS A 84 -23.79 36.67 -14.51
N GLU A 85 -24.97 36.07 -14.69
CA GLU A 85 -25.47 34.93 -13.90
C GLU A 85 -25.40 33.60 -14.65
N SER A 86 -24.78 33.57 -15.84
CA SER A 86 -24.73 32.36 -16.66
C SER A 86 -23.88 31.28 -15.98
N PRO A 87 -24.40 30.04 -15.81
CA PRO A 87 -23.64 28.95 -15.22
C PRO A 87 -22.52 28.42 -16.13
N LEU A 88 -22.45 28.89 -17.37
CA LEU A 88 -21.45 28.48 -18.36
C LEU A 88 -20.18 29.34 -18.32
N LEU A 89 -20.22 30.48 -17.61
CA LEU A 89 -19.07 31.37 -17.48
C LEU A 89 -18.37 31.14 -16.15
N PHE A 90 -17.03 31.21 -16.17
CA PHE A 90 -16.26 31.14 -14.95
C PHE A 90 -16.34 32.46 -14.18
N PRO A 91 -16.49 32.42 -12.84
CA PRO A 91 -16.40 33.62 -12.02
C PRO A 91 -14.99 34.21 -12.09
N SER A 92 -14.90 35.53 -12.20
CA SER A 92 -13.62 36.26 -12.27
C SER A 92 -13.23 36.81 -10.89
N TYR A 93 -11.97 36.60 -10.50
CA TYR A 93 -11.40 37.07 -9.23
C TYR A 93 -10.18 37.98 -9.50
N PRO A 94 -10.38 39.21 -10.03
CA PRO A 94 -9.29 40.06 -10.51
C PRO A 94 -8.37 40.57 -9.39
N GLN A 95 -8.82 40.53 -8.14
CA GLN A 95 -8.08 40.99 -6.96
C GLN A 95 -7.39 39.85 -6.21
N LYS A 96 -7.50 38.60 -6.66
CA LYS A 96 -7.00 37.42 -5.93
C LYS A 96 -5.77 36.80 -6.60
N SER A 97 -4.92 36.19 -5.77
CA SER A 97 -3.75 35.43 -6.24
C SER A 97 -4.17 34.14 -6.97
N LEU A 98 -3.25 33.59 -7.76
CA LEU A 98 -3.47 32.29 -8.41
C LEU A 98 -3.60 31.18 -7.36
N HIS A 99 -2.87 31.29 -6.25
CA HIS A 99 -2.93 30.33 -5.16
C HIS A 99 -4.31 30.31 -4.49
N PHE A 100 -4.93 31.47 -4.28
CA PHE A 100 -6.29 31.57 -3.74
C PHE A 100 -7.30 30.82 -4.63
N VAL A 101 -7.28 31.08 -5.94
CA VAL A 101 -8.20 30.42 -6.89
C VAL A 101 -7.93 28.92 -6.97
N LYS A 102 -6.66 28.51 -6.92
CA LYS A 102 -6.26 27.10 -6.82
C LYS A 102 -6.88 26.43 -5.57
N ARG A 103 -6.73 27.01 -4.37
CA ARG A 103 -7.28 26.45 -3.12
C ARG A 103 -8.81 26.35 -3.18
N MET A 104 -9.47 27.37 -3.73
CA MET A 104 -10.92 27.34 -3.92
C MET A 104 -11.34 26.20 -4.87
N MET A 105 -10.65 26.05 -6.00
CA MET A 105 -10.88 24.94 -6.94
C MET A 105 -10.64 23.58 -6.29
N GLU A 106 -9.51 23.39 -5.61
CA GLU A 106 -9.17 22.16 -4.90
C GLU A 106 -10.21 21.83 -3.83
N SER A 107 -10.71 22.82 -3.08
CA SER A 107 -11.76 22.60 -2.08
C SER A 107 -13.05 22.08 -2.69
N VAL A 108 -13.46 22.59 -3.85
CA VAL A 108 -14.66 22.11 -4.55
C VAL A 108 -14.44 20.69 -5.07
N ILE A 109 -13.30 20.44 -5.71
CA ILE A 109 -12.93 19.11 -6.20
C ILE A 109 -12.90 18.10 -5.04
N GLN A 110 -12.27 18.45 -3.93
CA GLN A 110 -12.16 17.60 -2.76
C GLN A 110 -13.53 17.30 -2.16
N HIS A 111 -14.43 18.28 -2.11
CA HIS A 111 -15.81 18.06 -1.68
C HIS A 111 -16.53 17.05 -2.59
N CYS A 112 -16.40 17.21 -3.90
CA CYS A 112 -16.96 16.28 -4.88
C CYS A 112 -16.36 14.87 -4.76
N LEU A 113 -15.06 14.74 -4.46
CA LEU A 113 -14.38 13.45 -4.30
C LEU A 113 -14.68 12.76 -2.96
N GLN A 114 -14.93 13.53 -1.89
CA GLN A 114 -15.31 13.00 -0.59
C GLN A 114 -16.74 12.47 -0.57
N LYS A 115 -17.64 13.07 -1.37
CA LYS A 115 -19.06 12.72 -1.34
C LYS A 115 -19.35 11.25 -1.67
N PRO A 116 -18.74 10.64 -2.71
CA PRO A 116 -18.89 9.21 -2.97
C PRO A 116 -18.48 8.33 -1.79
N ALA A 117 -17.36 8.62 -1.14
CA ALA A 117 -16.91 7.84 0.01
C ALA A 117 -17.91 7.88 1.17
N GLU A 118 -18.50 9.06 1.46
CA GLU A 118 -19.54 9.22 2.47
C GLU A 118 -20.82 8.43 2.11
N VAL A 119 -21.26 8.53 0.86
CA VAL A 119 -22.48 7.87 0.39
C VAL A 119 -22.31 6.34 0.36
N ILE A 120 -21.17 5.86 -0.16
CA ILE A 120 -20.82 4.43 -0.17
C ILE A 120 -20.72 3.93 1.27
N GLY A 121 -20.03 4.65 2.16
CA GLY A 121 -19.91 4.28 3.57
C GLY A 121 -21.27 4.14 4.26
N LYS A 122 -22.23 5.04 3.98
CA LYS A 122 -23.62 4.96 4.48
C LYS A 122 -24.43 3.84 3.84
N SER A 123 -24.07 3.38 2.64
CA SER A 123 -24.74 2.27 1.96
C SER A 123 -24.34 0.90 2.53
N VAL A 124 -23.14 0.80 3.11
CA VAL A 124 -22.65 -0.42 3.76
C VAL A 124 -23.39 -0.62 5.09
N LYS A 125 -24.14 -1.72 5.19
CA LYS A 125 -24.82 -2.14 6.42
C LYS A 125 -24.13 -3.38 6.98
N GLN A 126 -24.15 -3.52 8.30
CA GLN A 126 -23.69 -4.73 8.96
C GLN A 126 -24.56 -5.92 8.52
N ALA A 127 -23.97 -6.84 7.76
CA ALA A 127 -24.68 -8.02 7.26
C ALA A 127 -24.75 -9.12 8.33
N ALA A 128 -23.66 -9.32 9.07
CA ALA A 128 -23.57 -10.33 10.13
C ALA A 128 -22.68 -9.81 11.28
N PHE A 129 -23.00 -10.24 12.49
CA PHE A 129 -22.14 -10.07 13.67
C PHE A 129 -22.05 -11.40 14.38
N VAL A 130 -20.83 -11.92 14.46
CA VAL A 130 -20.57 -13.30 14.89
C VAL A 130 -19.50 -13.25 15.99
N PRO A 131 -19.90 -13.21 17.28
CA PRO A 131 -18.96 -13.12 18.38
C PRO A 131 -18.24 -14.46 18.61
N LEU A 132 -16.91 -14.49 18.45
CA LEU A 132 -16.11 -15.72 18.50
C LEU A 132 -15.67 -16.10 19.93
N TYR A 133 -14.78 -15.33 20.54
CA TYR A 133 -14.21 -15.62 21.87
C TYR A 133 -13.66 -14.34 22.52
N THR A 134 -13.36 -14.41 23.82
CA THR A 134 -12.67 -13.34 24.55
C THR A 134 -11.17 -13.64 24.60
N VAL A 135 -10.36 -12.61 24.35
CA VAL A 135 -8.91 -12.67 24.46
C VAL A 135 -8.51 -12.26 25.89
N PRO A 136 -7.71 -13.06 26.63
CA PRO A 136 -7.26 -12.70 27.97
C PRO A 136 -6.26 -11.54 27.95
N GLU A 137 -6.28 -10.71 29.00
CA GLU A 137 -5.41 -9.52 29.15
C GLU A 137 -3.90 -9.86 29.11
N SER A 138 -3.53 -11.08 29.49
CA SER A 138 -2.13 -11.57 29.48
C SER A 138 -1.52 -11.70 28.08
N SER A 139 -2.34 -11.70 27.02
CA SER A 139 -1.92 -11.85 25.62
C SER A 139 -1.67 -10.51 24.89
N GLU A 140 -1.73 -9.37 25.59
CA GLU A 140 -1.51 -8.04 24.99
C GLU A 140 -0.03 -7.71 24.70
N ASN A 141 0.91 -8.53 25.19
CA ASN A 141 2.35 -8.21 25.14
C ASN A 141 3.07 -8.63 23.85
N THR A 142 2.40 -9.30 22.91
CA THR A 142 2.95 -9.67 21.60
C THR A 142 2.36 -8.82 20.48
N PRO A 143 3.14 -8.46 19.45
CA PRO A 143 2.62 -7.70 18.31
C PRO A 143 1.58 -8.52 17.55
N ARG A 144 0.30 -8.18 17.74
CA ARG A 144 -0.90 -8.84 17.17
C ARG A 144 -1.00 -8.83 15.65
N LEU A 145 -0.05 -8.22 14.94
CA LEU A 145 -0.06 -8.07 13.48
C LEU A 145 0.06 -9.42 12.74
N PHE A 146 0.71 -10.42 13.36
CA PHE A 146 0.96 -11.72 12.74
C PHE A 146 0.10 -12.86 13.30
N GLU A 147 -0.70 -12.59 14.33
CA GLU A 147 -1.43 -13.62 15.05
C GLU A 147 -2.75 -14.01 14.36
N LEU A 148 -3.27 -15.18 14.73
CA LEU A 148 -4.65 -15.57 14.43
C LEU A 148 -5.63 -14.60 15.10
N PRO A 149 -6.79 -14.31 14.47
CA PRO A 149 -7.42 -15.03 13.36
C PRO A 149 -6.89 -14.66 11.96
N SER A 150 -6.95 -15.62 11.02
CA SER A 150 -6.64 -15.39 9.60
C SER A 150 -7.91 -15.40 8.76
N LEU A 151 -8.11 -14.36 7.93
CA LEU A 151 -9.24 -14.23 7.01
C LEU A 151 -8.81 -14.57 5.58
N TRP A 152 -9.62 -15.33 4.86
CA TRP A 152 -9.42 -15.70 3.47
C TRP A 152 -10.71 -15.56 2.67
N ASN A 153 -10.58 -15.08 1.43
CA ASN A 153 -11.69 -15.03 0.49
C ASN A 153 -11.46 -16.08 -0.59
N ASP A 154 -12.17 -17.21 -0.47
CA ASP A 154 -12.21 -18.24 -1.49
C ASP A 154 -13.11 -17.74 -2.63
N LYS A 155 -12.47 -17.25 -3.68
CA LYS A 155 -13.14 -16.70 -4.86
C LYS A 155 -13.87 -17.76 -5.66
N LYS A 156 -13.39 -19.01 -5.64
CA LYS A 156 -13.98 -20.12 -6.41
C LYS A 156 -15.28 -20.58 -5.75
N ALA A 157 -15.24 -20.84 -4.45
CA ALA A 157 -16.42 -21.25 -3.69
C ALA A 157 -17.33 -20.08 -3.29
N LYS A 158 -16.88 -18.83 -3.46
CA LYS A 158 -17.59 -17.60 -3.04
C LYS A 158 -17.84 -17.57 -1.53
N MET A 159 -16.83 -17.97 -0.76
CA MET A 159 -16.88 -18.08 0.70
C MET A 159 -15.81 -17.23 1.37
N HIS A 160 -16.17 -16.59 2.47
CA HIS A 160 -15.24 -16.05 3.45
C HIS A 160 -14.91 -17.14 4.47
N ASN A 161 -13.64 -17.53 4.52
CA ASN A 161 -13.14 -18.48 5.49
C ASN A 161 -12.35 -17.72 6.58
N VAL A 162 -12.57 -18.08 7.83
CA VAL A 162 -11.87 -17.51 8.99
C VAL A 162 -11.31 -18.65 9.82
N VAL A 163 -10.00 -18.64 10.02
CA VAL A 163 -9.29 -19.61 10.86
C VAL A 163 -8.87 -18.94 12.15
N PHE A 164 -9.12 -19.60 13.27
CA PHE A 164 -8.79 -19.07 14.59
C PHE A 164 -8.64 -20.19 15.64
N CYS A 165 -8.08 -19.83 16.79
CA CYS A 165 -7.90 -20.73 17.94
C CYS A 165 -8.59 -20.15 19.17
N MET A 166 -9.00 -21.02 20.09
CA MET A 166 -9.50 -20.63 21.41
C MET A 166 -8.66 -21.30 22.50
N PRO A 167 -7.43 -20.81 22.79
CA PRO A 167 -6.47 -21.55 23.61
C PRO A 167 -6.96 -21.85 25.03
N GLU A 168 -7.73 -20.95 25.65
CA GLU A 168 -8.27 -21.12 27.00
C GLU A 168 -9.39 -22.16 27.08
N VAL A 169 -10.11 -22.36 25.97
CA VAL A 169 -11.24 -23.30 25.92
C VAL A 169 -10.77 -24.67 25.44
N SER A 170 -9.98 -24.70 24.36
CA SER A 170 -9.43 -25.92 23.79
C SER A 170 -8.08 -25.65 23.13
N PRO A 171 -6.95 -25.88 23.83
CA PRO A 171 -5.62 -25.54 23.33
C PRO A 171 -5.18 -26.37 22.12
N SER A 172 -5.82 -27.52 21.91
CA SER A 172 -5.49 -28.47 20.85
C SER A 172 -6.49 -28.48 19.69
N LYS A 173 -7.32 -27.44 19.56
CA LYS A 173 -8.28 -27.31 18.47
C LYS A 173 -8.02 -26.06 17.64
N LEU A 174 -8.17 -26.25 16.33
CA LEU A 174 -8.23 -25.19 15.34
C LEU A 174 -9.67 -25.05 14.84
N TYR A 175 -10.15 -23.83 14.65
CA TYR A 175 -11.52 -23.59 14.20
C TYR A 175 -11.53 -22.96 12.83
N LEU A 176 -12.43 -23.43 11.98
CA LEU A 176 -12.70 -22.91 10.64
C LEU A 176 -14.16 -22.46 10.56
N LEU A 177 -14.37 -21.16 10.41
CA LEU A 177 -15.67 -20.55 10.17
C LEU A 177 -15.78 -20.20 8.69
N ARG A 178 -16.89 -20.58 8.05
CA ARG A 178 -17.18 -20.32 6.64
C ARG A 178 -18.49 -19.56 6.51
N ILE A 179 -18.43 -18.43 5.81
CA ILE A 179 -19.55 -17.51 5.60
C ILE A 179 -19.69 -17.29 4.09
N GLU A 180 -20.89 -17.43 3.54
CA GLU A 180 -21.12 -17.15 2.13
C GLU A 180 -20.96 -15.64 1.84
N THR A 181 -20.26 -15.31 0.75
CA THR A 181 -20.03 -13.90 0.33
C THR A 181 -21.33 -13.18 -0.06
N ARG A 182 -22.38 -13.92 -0.43
CA ARG A 182 -23.67 -13.38 -0.85
C ARG A 182 -24.62 -13.30 0.34
N SER A 183 -24.89 -12.07 0.79
CA SER A 183 -25.80 -11.74 1.90
C SER A 183 -27.25 -12.21 1.75
N ASN A 184 -27.68 -12.73 0.58
CA ASN A 184 -29.07 -13.12 0.32
C ASN A 184 -29.33 -14.62 0.49
N SER A 185 -28.30 -15.38 0.85
CA SER A 185 -28.43 -16.80 1.14
C SER A 185 -28.79 -16.99 2.61
N HIS A 186 -29.90 -17.68 2.88
CA HIS A 186 -30.24 -18.18 4.21
C HIS A 186 -29.34 -19.36 4.65
N ALA A 187 -28.21 -19.60 3.96
CA ALA A 187 -27.30 -20.66 4.33
C ALA A 187 -26.71 -20.37 5.73
N PRO A 188 -26.84 -21.32 6.68
CA PRO A 188 -26.28 -21.17 8.01
C PRO A 188 -24.75 -21.03 7.93
N HIS A 189 -24.17 -20.23 8.82
CA HIS A 189 -22.72 -20.20 9.00
C HIS A 189 -22.21 -21.59 9.35
N SER A 190 -21.25 -22.09 8.58
CA SER A 190 -20.65 -23.40 8.83
C SER A 190 -19.43 -23.21 9.72
N VAL A 191 -19.39 -23.92 10.84
CA VAL A 191 -18.25 -23.93 11.75
C VAL A 191 -17.83 -25.37 11.96
N VAL A 192 -16.54 -25.61 11.79
CA VAL A 192 -15.91 -26.90 12.08
C VAL A 192 -14.72 -26.67 12.98
N SER A 193 -14.56 -27.55 13.96
CA SER A 193 -13.34 -27.65 14.75
C SER A 193 -12.49 -28.81 14.22
N ILE A 194 -11.18 -28.59 14.19
CA ILE A 194 -10.19 -29.55 13.75
C ILE A 194 -9.39 -29.94 14.98
N ASN A 195 -9.47 -31.21 15.31
CA ASN A 195 -8.72 -31.82 16.39
C ASN A 195 -7.29 -32.05 15.93
N LEU A 196 -6.34 -31.47 16.66
CA LEU A 196 -4.92 -31.60 16.36
C LEU A 196 -4.30 -32.80 17.11
N HIS A 197 -5.05 -33.49 17.96
CA HIS A 197 -4.60 -34.71 18.60
C HIS A 197 -4.41 -35.81 17.55
N HIS A 198 -3.24 -36.45 17.53
CA HIS A 198 -2.89 -37.52 16.57
C HIS A 198 -2.88 -37.09 15.10
N LEU A 199 -2.62 -35.81 14.82
CA LEU A 199 -2.54 -35.32 13.44
C LEU A 199 -1.44 -36.05 12.64
N ILE A 200 -0.36 -36.47 13.30
CA ILE A 200 0.83 -37.04 12.69
C ILE A 200 0.91 -38.52 13.07
N GLU A 201 0.82 -39.41 12.09
CA GLU A 201 1.17 -40.83 12.23
C GLU A 201 2.64 -41.02 11.81
N ASN A 202 3.49 -41.52 12.71
CA ASN A 202 4.84 -41.95 12.35
C ASN A 202 4.75 -43.38 11.81
N PRO A 203 5.10 -43.64 10.53
CA PRO A 203 5.11 -44.99 9.97
C PRO A 203 6.27 -45.87 10.51
N GLU A 204 7.23 -45.30 11.26
CA GLU A 204 8.40 -46.00 11.78
C GLU A 204 8.19 -46.61 13.19
N ASP A 205 7.09 -46.28 13.88
CA ASP A 205 6.76 -46.80 15.21
C ASP A 205 5.85 -48.04 15.09
N ASP A 206 6.44 -49.20 14.80
CA ASP A 206 5.76 -50.52 14.70
C ASP A 206 5.39 -51.11 16.08
N ASP A 207 5.78 -50.43 17.18
CA ASP A 207 5.43 -50.81 18.55
C ASP A 207 4.14 -50.09 19.00
N ALA A 208 3.00 -50.73 18.73
CA ALA A 208 1.65 -50.28 19.09
C ALA A 208 1.37 -50.07 20.61
N ALA A 209 2.39 -50.21 21.48
CA ALA A 209 2.25 -50.12 22.93
C ALA A 209 2.66 -48.76 23.52
N ASP A 210 3.39 -47.92 22.78
CA ASP A 210 3.98 -46.66 23.29
C ASP A 210 3.66 -45.45 22.40
N GLN A 211 2.51 -45.46 21.71
CA GLN A 211 1.96 -44.26 21.07
C GLN A 211 1.60 -43.22 22.13
N SER A 212 2.60 -42.50 22.65
CA SER A 212 2.39 -41.32 23.45
C SER A 212 1.54 -40.36 22.63
N SER A 213 0.30 -40.13 23.06
CA SER A 213 -0.61 -39.22 22.39
C SER A 213 -0.06 -37.80 22.47
N TYR A 214 0.73 -37.40 21.47
CA TYR A 214 1.33 -36.08 21.46
C TYR A 214 0.22 -35.02 21.41
N LEU A 215 0.26 -34.13 22.41
CA LEU A 215 -0.64 -32.99 22.51
C LEU A 215 -0.08 -31.85 21.68
N TYR A 216 -0.74 -31.56 20.56
CA TYR A 216 -0.39 -30.44 19.69
C TYR A 216 -1.24 -29.22 20.00
N SER A 217 -0.60 -28.06 20.13
CA SER A 217 -1.28 -26.76 20.11
C SER A 217 -0.93 -25.97 18.85
N CYS A 218 -1.92 -25.28 18.29
CA CYS A 218 -1.71 -24.42 17.12
C CYS A 218 -1.16 -23.06 17.55
N LEU A 219 -0.05 -22.65 16.92
CA LEU A 219 0.57 -21.34 17.13
C LEU A 219 0.12 -20.32 16.09
N ASP A 220 0.07 -20.73 14.83
CA ASP A 220 -0.37 -19.90 13.70
C ASP A 220 -0.89 -20.78 12.55
N ALA A 221 -1.75 -20.22 11.71
CA ALA A 221 -2.34 -20.91 10.57
C ALA A 221 -2.68 -19.94 9.45
N ARG A 222 -2.27 -20.26 8.21
CA ARG A 222 -2.52 -19.44 7.01
C ARG A 222 -2.94 -20.29 5.82
N PHE A 223 -3.84 -19.76 5.01
CA PHE A 223 -4.30 -20.40 3.79
C PHE A 223 -3.19 -20.40 2.74
N TYR A 224 -2.74 -21.58 2.33
CA TYR A 224 -1.79 -21.74 1.24
C TYR A 224 -2.49 -21.49 -0.10
N ASP A 225 -3.66 -22.10 -0.25
CA ASP A 225 -4.61 -21.90 -1.35
C ASP A 225 -6.06 -22.15 -0.87
N ASP A 226 -6.99 -22.35 -1.80
CA ASP A 226 -8.41 -22.59 -1.52
C ASP A 226 -8.68 -23.96 -0.86
N GLU A 227 -7.73 -24.91 -0.94
CA GLU A 227 -7.88 -26.31 -0.52
C GLU A 227 -6.94 -26.71 0.61
N VAL A 228 -5.88 -25.95 0.87
CA VAL A 228 -4.82 -26.30 1.82
C VAL A 228 -4.58 -25.18 2.84
N LEU A 229 -4.56 -25.56 4.11
CA LEU A 229 -4.20 -24.70 5.23
C LEU A 229 -2.82 -25.08 5.77
N THR A 230 -1.87 -24.15 5.80
CA THR A 230 -0.57 -24.36 6.44
C THR A 230 -0.66 -23.97 7.91
N VAL A 231 -0.27 -24.87 8.80
CA VAL A 231 -0.35 -24.70 10.25
C VAL A 231 1.01 -24.88 10.91
N VAL A 232 1.29 -24.06 11.92
CA VAL A 232 2.46 -24.20 12.80
C VAL A 232 1.99 -24.78 14.13
N LEU A 233 2.50 -25.95 14.45
CA LEU A 233 2.13 -26.71 15.64
C LEU A 233 3.26 -26.72 16.65
N ARG A 234 2.89 -26.74 17.93
CA ARG A 234 3.78 -27.03 19.05
C ARG A 234 3.41 -28.38 19.63
N GLY A 235 4.30 -29.34 19.49
CA GLY A 235 4.24 -30.60 20.24
C GLY A 235 4.79 -30.38 21.64
N ARG A 236 4.11 -30.94 22.64
CA ARG A 236 4.59 -30.92 24.03
C ARG A 236 5.01 -32.33 24.43
N GLU A 237 6.31 -32.48 24.70
CA GLU A 237 6.89 -33.65 25.35
C GLU A 237 7.44 -33.22 26.72
N GLU A 238 7.53 -34.14 27.69
CA GLU A 238 7.85 -33.83 29.10
C GLU A 238 9.16 -33.03 29.29
N GLN A 239 10.08 -33.06 28.32
CA GLN A 239 11.38 -32.37 28.37
C GLN A 239 11.73 -31.53 27.13
N SER A 240 10.90 -31.52 26.08
CA SER A 240 11.20 -30.80 24.83
C SER A 240 9.96 -30.21 24.18
N ASP A 241 10.08 -28.94 23.78
CA ASP A 241 9.12 -28.26 22.93
C ASP A 241 9.63 -28.30 21.50
N TRP A 242 9.03 -29.12 20.65
CA TRP A 242 9.34 -29.10 19.22
C TRP A 242 8.28 -28.34 18.43
N ARG A 243 8.60 -28.03 17.17
CA ARG A 243 7.73 -27.31 16.24
C ARG A 243 7.55 -28.11 14.97
N VAL A 244 6.34 -28.11 14.42
CA VAL A 244 6.05 -28.68 13.10
C VAL A 244 5.39 -27.66 12.22
N LEU A 245 5.78 -27.71 10.94
CA LEU A 245 5.06 -27.11 9.84
C LEU A 245 4.25 -28.22 9.16
N ALA A 246 2.95 -28.06 9.05
CA ALA A 246 2.05 -29.05 8.47
C ALA A 246 1.11 -28.41 7.44
N GLN A 247 0.80 -29.14 6.37
CA GLN A 247 -0.23 -28.78 5.41
C GLN A 247 -1.48 -29.61 5.65
N LEU A 248 -2.59 -28.93 5.89
CA LEU A 248 -3.87 -29.53 6.20
C LEU A 248 -4.83 -29.40 5.01
N PRO A 249 -5.21 -30.52 4.37
CA PRO A 249 -6.23 -30.52 3.32
C PRO A 249 -7.62 -30.19 3.90
N LEU A 250 -8.24 -29.13 3.38
CA LEU A 250 -9.57 -28.68 3.77
C LEU A 250 -10.67 -29.60 3.24
N SER A 251 -10.45 -30.28 2.11
CA SER A 251 -11.43 -31.19 1.51
C SER A 251 -11.87 -32.30 2.49
N SER A 252 -10.93 -32.90 3.22
CA SER A 252 -11.19 -33.91 4.26
C SER A 252 -11.87 -33.35 5.51
N SER A 253 -11.59 -32.10 5.88
CA SER A 253 -12.20 -31.45 7.05
C SER A 253 -13.62 -30.94 6.78
N LEU A 254 -14.04 -30.87 5.51
CA LEU A 254 -15.32 -30.32 5.08
C LEU A 254 -16.33 -31.39 4.63
N SER A 255 -15.91 -32.65 4.49
CA SER A 255 -16.78 -33.76 4.07
C SER A 255 -17.70 -34.32 5.16
N GLY A 256 -17.53 -33.92 6.42
CA GLY A 256 -18.37 -34.36 7.55
C GLY A 256 -19.50 -33.38 7.85
N GLY A 257 -20.62 -33.52 7.16
CA GLY A 257 -21.83 -32.70 7.28
C GLY A 257 -22.63 -32.97 8.56
N THR A 258 -22.19 -32.43 9.68
CA THR A 258 -23.09 -32.14 10.80
C THR A 258 -23.29 -30.63 10.89
N ASP A 259 -24.53 -30.19 10.69
CA ASP A 259 -24.86 -28.78 10.74
C ASP A 259 -24.72 -28.26 12.18
N PHE A 260 -23.85 -27.27 12.36
CA PHE A 260 -23.75 -26.54 13.63
C PHE A 260 -24.86 -25.48 13.68
N SER A 261 -25.85 -25.69 14.55
CA SER A 261 -26.88 -24.70 14.82
C SER A 261 -26.36 -23.61 15.76
N TRP A 262 -25.72 -22.59 15.20
CA TRP A 262 -25.22 -21.44 15.94
C TRP A 262 -26.36 -20.68 16.65
N GLN A 263 -26.27 -20.50 17.97
CA GLN A 263 -27.19 -19.64 18.71
C GLN A 263 -26.77 -18.16 18.62
N PRO A 264 -27.53 -17.27 17.93
CA PRO A 264 -27.07 -15.92 17.57
C PRO A 264 -26.70 -15.03 18.77
N ASP A 265 -27.37 -15.23 19.91
CA ASP A 265 -27.21 -14.43 21.11
C ASP A 265 -26.08 -14.92 22.03
N VAL A 266 -25.37 -15.98 21.64
CA VAL A 266 -24.34 -16.65 22.46
C VAL A 266 -23.00 -16.63 21.73
N ARG A 267 -21.93 -16.34 22.46
CA ARG A 267 -20.56 -16.34 21.93
C ARG A 267 -20.11 -17.78 21.63
N LEU A 268 -19.29 -17.97 20.59
CA LEU A 268 -18.94 -19.32 20.13
C LEU A 268 -18.19 -20.15 21.19
N ASP A 269 -17.30 -19.53 21.96
CA ASP A 269 -16.54 -20.17 23.03
C ASP A 269 -17.43 -20.82 24.12
N GLN A 270 -18.59 -20.24 24.42
CA GLN A 270 -19.58 -20.72 25.39
C GLN A 270 -20.36 -21.95 24.90
N GLN A 271 -20.37 -22.20 23.60
CA GLN A 271 -21.08 -23.32 22.95
C GLN A 271 -20.11 -24.23 22.17
N SER A 272 -18.83 -24.22 22.54
CA SER A 272 -17.76 -24.93 21.84
C SER A 272 -17.88 -26.47 21.86
N SER A 273 -18.66 -27.02 22.79
CA SER A 273 -18.88 -28.47 22.94
C SER A 273 -19.80 -29.05 21.86
N SER A 274 -20.68 -28.24 21.26
CA SER A 274 -21.60 -28.67 20.19
C SER A 274 -21.02 -28.46 18.79
N ILE A 275 -19.82 -27.88 18.66
CA ILE A 275 -19.16 -27.67 17.38
C ILE A 275 -18.68 -29.01 16.82
N PRO A 276 -19.04 -29.37 15.58
CA PRO A 276 -18.52 -30.55 14.89
C PRO A 276 -16.99 -30.60 14.97
N CYS A 277 -16.45 -31.77 15.31
CA CYS A 277 -15.03 -31.96 15.47
C CYS A 277 -14.53 -33.00 14.48
N GLN A 278 -13.61 -32.59 13.61
CA GLN A 278 -12.94 -33.44 12.64
C GLN A 278 -11.56 -33.79 13.15
N THR A 279 -11.14 -35.04 12.97
CA THR A 279 -9.79 -35.49 13.29
C THR A 279 -9.13 -35.92 11.97
N PRO A 280 -8.57 -34.98 11.20
CA PRO A 280 -7.86 -35.33 9.99
C PRO A 280 -6.57 -36.06 10.36
N VAL A 281 -6.21 -37.07 9.57
CA VAL A 281 -4.89 -37.73 9.65
C VAL A 281 -4.03 -37.09 8.57
N LEU A 282 -2.90 -36.50 8.97
CA LEU A 282 -1.90 -36.04 8.01
C LEU A 282 -1.03 -37.24 7.62
N GLY A 283 -0.93 -37.50 6.31
CA GLY A 283 0.13 -38.34 5.76
C GLY A 283 1.47 -37.61 5.78
N ASN A 284 2.23 -37.69 4.69
CA ASN A 284 3.61 -37.18 4.63
C ASN A 284 3.73 -35.64 4.48
N GLN A 285 2.64 -34.89 4.63
CA GLN A 285 2.60 -33.43 4.38
C GLN A 285 2.91 -32.60 5.64
N TRP A 286 3.93 -33.00 6.39
CA TRP A 286 4.42 -32.25 7.54
C TRP A 286 5.93 -32.40 7.67
N ARG A 287 6.52 -31.46 8.40
CA ARG A 287 7.96 -31.42 8.67
C ARG A 287 8.22 -30.91 10.07
N LYS A 288 9.07 -31.65 10.80
CA LYS A 288 9.64 -31.19 12.07
C LYS A 288 10.65 -30.08 11.81
N LEU A 289 10.56 -29.01 12.61
CA LEU A 289 11.40 -27.83 12.48
C LEU A 289 12.51 -27.87 13.52
N ASP A 290 13.62 -28.50 13.16
CA ASP A 290 14.76 -28.63 14.06
C ASP A 290 15.48 -27.30 14.26
N ASN A 291 15.92 -27.09 15.51
CA ASN A 291 16.60 -25.89 15.99
C ASN A 291 15.85 -24.57 15.70
N MET A 292 14.52 -24.61 15.60
CA MET A 292 13.70 -23.43 15.31
C MET A 292 12.53 -23.29 16.29
N LYS A 293 12.50 -22.17 17.02
CA LYS A 293 11.34 -21.76 17.82
C LYS A 293 10.29 -21.08 16.93
N ALA A 294 9.78 -21.81 15.95
CA ALA A 294 8.75 -21.33 15.03
C ALA A 294 7.51 -20.83 15.78
N GLN A 295 6.95 -19.73 15.29
CA GLN A 295 5.78 -19.08 15.89
C GLN A 295 4.77 -18.65 14.83
N PHE A 296 5.23 -18.05 13.73
CA PHE A 296 4.37 -17.51 12.68
C PHE A 296 4.72 -18.12 11.33
N VAL A 297 3.77 -18.13 10.40
CA VAL A 297 3.96 -18.57 9.02
C VAL A 297 3.37 -17.56 8.04
N ALA A 298 4.04 -17.39 6.91
CA ALA A 298 3.54 -16.71 5.73
C ALA A 298 3.66 -17.67 4.55
N VAL A 299 2.66 -17.70 3.67
CA VAL A 299 2.58 -18.70 2.60
C VAL A 299 2.18 -18.09 1.28
N ASN A 300 2.53 -18.76 0.19
CA ASN A 300 2.10 -18.41 -1.15
C ASN A 300 1.94 -19.68 -1.99
N GLY A 301 0.70 -20.12 -2.17
CA GLY A 301 0.39 -21.30 -2.99
C GLY A 301 0.70 -21.14 -4.48
N ILE A 302 0.67 -19.92 -5.01
CA ILE A 302 0.99 -19.67 -6.44
C ILE A 302 2.48 -19.89 -6.69
N ARG A 303 3.33 -19.41 -5.77
CA ARG A 303 4.79 -19.55 -5.86
C ARG A 303 5.32 -20.79 -5.18
N LYS A 304 4.45 -21.57 -4.55
CA LYS A 304 4.76 -22.81 -3.85
C LYS A 304 5.81 -22.67 -2.75
N VAL A 305 5.70 -21.59 -1.97
CA VAL A 305 6.65 -21.26 -0.90
C VAL A 305 5.96 -20.97 0.43
N ALA A 306 6.64 -21.31 1.52
CA ALA A 306 6.29 -20.93 2.88
C ALA A 306 7.48 -20.27 3.58
N CYS A 307 7.21 -19.34 4.48
CA CYS A 307 8.20 -18.62 5.26
C CYS A 307 7.78 -18.69 6.72
N VAL A 308 8.62 -19.30 7.56
CA VAL A 308 8.37 -19.46 8.99
C VAL A 308 9.20 -18.43 9.73
N LEU A 309 8.57 -17.72 10.66
CA LEU A 309 9.20 -16.74 11.54
C LEU A 309 9.20 -17.28 12.97
N SER A 310 10.34 -17.15 13.62
CA SER A 310 10.52 -17.56 15.01
C SER A 310 9.90 -16.58 16.02
N SER A 311 9.70 -17.04 17.24
CA SER A 311 9.11 -16.25 18.33
C SER A 311 9.91 -15.00 18.72
N ASN A 312 11.19 -14.93 18.38
CA ASN A 312 12.02 -13.74 18.63
C ASN A 312 11.93 -12.69 17.49
N VAL A 313 11.15 -12.97 16.43
CA VAL A 313 10.93 -12.08 15.28
C VAL A 313 12.24 -11.75 14.51
N ARG A 314 13.29 -12.58 14.64
CA ARG A 314 14.60 -12.33 14.02
C ARG A 314 15.11 -13.47 13.16
N HIS A 315 14.74 -14.70 13.48
CA HIS A 315 15.14 -15.86 12.68
C HIS A 315 13.99 -16.29 11.77
N ILE A 316 14.27 -16.32 10.47
CA ILE A 316 13.34 -16.66 9.38
C ILE A 316 13.91 -17.87 8.63
N ARG A 317 13.04 -18.82 8.27
CA ARG A 317 13.37 -19.95 7.40
C ARG A 317 12.34 -20.02 6.28
N VAL A 318 12.81 -20.15 5.04
CA VAL A 318 11.96 -20.26 3.84
C VAL A 318 11.99 -21.70 3.34
N PHE A 319 10.84 -22.19 2.90
CA PHE A 319 10.61 -23.53 2.41
C PHE A 319 9.98 -23.45 1.03
N GLU A 320 10.46 -24.29 0.12
CA GLU A 320 9.74 -24.65 -1.10
C GLU A 320 8.84 -25.85 -0.75
N MET A 321 7.55 -25.76 -1.08
CA MET A 321 6.53 -26.69 -0.58
C MET A 321 6.26 -27.86 -1.54
N ASP A 322 6.86 -27.84 -2.73
CA ASP A 322 6.59 -28.79 -3.82
C ASP A 322 7.76 -29.75 -4.10
N VAL A 323 8.87 -29.60 -3.37
CA VAL A 323 10.06 -30.44 -3.50
C VAL A 323 10.14 -31.33 -2.27
N GLU A 324 10.20 -32.65 -2.47
CA GLU A 324 10.63 -33.56 -1.40
C GLU A 324 12.11 -33.28 -1.19
N ASP A 325 12.47 -32.76 -0.01
CA ASP A 325 13.86 -32.50 0.30
C ASP A 325 14.69 -33.77 0.10
N GLU A 326 15.60 -33.71 -0.87
CA GLU A 326 16.71 -34.65 -0.93
C GLU A 326 17.52 -34.38 0.34
N ASP A 327 17.44 -35.28 1.33
CA ASP A 327 18.21 -35.21 2.57
C ASP A 327 19.70 -35.03 2.26
N ASP A 328 20.18 -33.79 2.31
CA ASP A 328 21.59 -33.46 2.42
C ASP A 328 21.84 -32.99 3.85
N GLU A 329 21.82 -33.96 4.77
CA GLU A 329 22.40 -33.78 6.09
C GLU A 329 23.90 -33.52 5.95
N GLY A 330 24.24 -32.23 5.87
CA GLY A 330 25.56 -31.70 6.17
C GLY A 330 26.50 -31.63 4.98
N LEU A 331 26.85 -30.41 4.60
CA LEU A 331 28.23 -29.91 4.62
C LEU A 331 28.22 -28.39 4.36
N ASP A 332 28.50 -27.65 5.43
CA ASP A 332 29.23 -26.37 5.44
C ASP A 332 29.01 -25.38 4.28
N SER A 333 28.01 -24.50 4.41
CA SER A 333 28.06 -23.21 3.72
C SER A 333 29.01 -22.27 4.49
N GLN A 334 30.31 -22.57 4.44
CA GLN A 334 31.37 -21.69 4.87
C GLN A 334 31.57 -20.58 3.83
N ASN A 335 31.34 -19.35 4.27
CA ASN A 335 32.06 -18.12 3.92
C ASN A 335 32.57 -17.98 2.48
N ALA A 336 31.75 -17.39 1.61
CA ALA A 336 32.24 -16.67 0.44
C ALA A 336 32.42 -15.17 0.75
N SER A 337 33.41 -14.84 1.58
CA SER A 337 33.96 -13.47 1.61
C SER A 337 35.39 -13.49 2.14
N ALA A 338 36.35 -13.41 1.22
CA ALA A 338 37.70 -12.82 1.33
C ALA A 338 38.66 -13.62 0.47
N ASP A 339 39.01 -13.08 -0.70
CA ASP A 339 40.37 -13.14 -1.23
C ASP A 339 40.46 -12.27 -2.48
N GLN A 340 40.87 -11.02 -2.27
CA GLN A 340 41.76 -10.30 -3.18
C GLN A 340 42.27 -9.07 -2.44
N ASP A 341 43.33 -9.25 -1.66
CA ASP A 341 44.32 -8.19 -1.48
C ASP A 341 45.66 -8.78 -1.08
N GLY A 342 46.66 -8.59 -1.93
CA GLY A 342 48.00 -9.12 -1.73
C GLY A 342 48.84 -9.14 -3.00
N LEU A 343 49.28 -7.96 -3.47
CA LEU A 343 50.60 -7.88 -4.08
C LEU A 343 51.24 -6.50 -3.84
N GLU A 344 52.38 -6.54 -3.14
CA GLU A 344 53.12 -5.42 -2.60
C GLU A 344 53.98 -4.67 -3.64
N THR A 345 54.02 -3.35 -3.47
CA THR A 345 55.16 -2.42 -3.49
C THR A 345 56.31 -2.59 -4.49
N SER A 346 56.56 -1.53 -5.27
CA SER A 346 57.90 -0.94 -5.49
C SER A 346 57.80 0.29 -6.41
N GLY A 347 58.34 1.45 -5.99
CA GLY A 347 58.78 2.49 -6.94
C GLY A 347 58.42 3.94 -6.61
N THR A 348 59.17 4.50 -5.67
CA THR A 348 59.51 5.92 -5.45
C THR A 348 59.28 6.98 -6.54
N SER A 349 58.77 8.12 -6.07
CA SER A 349 59.23 9.52 -6.27
C SER A 349 58.55 10.46 -7.28
N HIS A 350 58.31 11.68 -6.76
CA HIS A 350 58.19 13.00 -7.38
C HIS A 350 56.88 13.41 -8.10
N GLY A 351 56.13 14.27 -7.40
CA GLY A 351 56.04 15.71 -7.73
C GLY A 351 55.04 16.12 -8.82
N PRO A 352 54.34 17.27 -8.66
CA PRO A 352 53.05 17.54 -9.30
C PRO A 352 53.18 18.29 -10.64
N GLY A 353 52.14 18.22 -11.48
CA GLY A 353 52.02 19.00 -12.70
C GLY A 353 50.56 19.13 -13.13
N GLU A 354 50.05 20.35 -13.03
CA GLU A 354 48.80 20.84 -13.64
C GLU A 354 48.82 20.63 -15.17
N GLU A 355 47.66 20.43 -15.79
CA GLU A 355 47.13 21.37 -16.79
C GLU A 355 45.80 20.89 -17.39
N ASN A 356 44.97 21.90 -17.65
CA ASN A 356 43.65 21.86 -18.28
C ASN A 356 43.70 21.32 -19.71
N LEU A 357 42.56 20.86 -20.24
CA LEU A 357 41.99 21.39 -21.48
C LEU A 357 40.59 20.83 -21.74
N GLU A 358 39.61 21.73 -21.68
CA GLU A 358 38.32 21.63 -22.33
C GLU A 358 38.51 21.57 -23.86
N THR A 359 37.62 20.89 -24.57
CA THR A 359 37.05 21.45 -25.82
C THR A 359 35.76 20.71 -26.21
N ASP A 360 34.72 21.53 -26.32
CA ASP A 360 33.44 21.30 -26.98
C ASP A 360 33.55 20.80 -28.42
N GLY A 361 32.47 20.20 -28.94
CA GLY A 361 32.26 20.18 -30.39
C GLY A 361 31.28 19.19 -31.01
N ASN A 362 30.02 19.19 -30.55
CA ASN A 362 28.78 19.02 -31.33
C ASN A 362 28.89 18.61 -32.83
N THR A 363 28.24 17.51 -33.27
CA THR A 363 27.16 17.53 -34.29
C THR A 363 26.49 16.15 -34.57
N LYS A 364 25.18 16.10 -34.28
CA LYS A 364 24.02 15.69 -35.10
C LYS A 364 23.97 14.40 -35.96
N LYS A 365 22.77 13.80 -35.84
CA LYS A 365 21.86 13.12 -36.81
C LYS A 365 21.91 11.58 -36.84
N GLU A 366 20.84 10.95 -36.33
CA GLU A 366 19.73 10.26 -37.07
C GLU A 366 20.12 8.79 -37.32
N GLU A 367 19.31 7.75 -37.19
CA GLU A 367 17.86 7.57 -37.08
C GLU A 367 17.58 6.08 -36.78
N GLY A 368 16.38 5.78 -36.26
CA GLY A 368 15.72 4.45 -36.31
C GLY A 368 15.96 3.54 -35.10
N GLY A 369 14.98 3.13 -34.28
CA GLY A 369 13.52 3.12 -34.42
C GLY A 369 13.00 1.68 -34.38
N ALA A 370 12.28 1.31 -33.31
CA ALA A 370 11.12 0.40 -33.31
C ALA A 370 10.68 0.08 -31.87
N LEU A 371 9.58 0.71 -31.45
CA LEU A 371 8.78 0.40 -30.28
C LEU A 371 7.50 -0.30 -30.79
N HIS A 372 7.25 -1.53 -30.36
CA HIS A 372 5.97 -2.20 -30.59
C HIS A 372 4.97 -1.83 -29.48
N LYS A 373 3.83 -1.26 -29.88
CA LYS A 373 2.59 -1.16 -29.10
C LYS A 373 1.57 -2.04 -29.81
N GLU A 374 0.90 -2.91 -29.05
CA GLU A 374 -0.35 -3.56 -29.48
C GLU A 374 -1.52 -2.84 -28.82
N GLU A 375 -2.49 -2.45 -29.65
CA GLU A 375 -3.82 -1.97 -29.29
C GLU A 375 -4.75 -3.19 -29.18
N GLU A 376 -5.53 -3.29 -28.09
CA GLU A 376 -6.71 -4.15 -28.04
C GLU A 376 -7.99 -3.29 -28.08
N HIS A 377 -8.90 -3.78 -28.91
CA HIS A 377 -10.12 -3.15 -29.39
C HIS A 377 -11.27 -3.41 -28.41
N LEU A 378 -12.00 -2.36 -28.02
CA LEU A 378 -13.25 -2.45 -27.27
C LEU A 378 -14.42 -2.58 -28.26
N GLU A 379 -15.21 -3.66 -28.16
CA GLU A 379 -16.55 -3.72 -28.75
C GLU A 379 -17.61 -3.60 -27.65
N SER A 380 -18.50 -2.64 -27.85
CA SER A 380 -19.69 -2.33 -27.07
C SER A 380 -20.91 -2.99 -27.73
N GLU A 381 -21.71 -3.74 -26.96
CA GLU A 381 -23.09 -4.04 -27.32
C GLU A 381 -24.05 -3.54 -26.23
N GLU A 382 -24.92 -2.64 -26.67
CA GLU A 382 -26.02 -2.02 -25.96
C GLU A 382 -27.30 -2.74 -26.40
N ALA A 383 -28.10 -3.24 -25.46
CA ALA A 383 -29.47 -3.67 -25.73
C ALA A 383 -30.37 -3.31 -24.54
N LEU A 384 -31.17 -2.27 -24.76
CA LEU A 384 -32.37 -1.94 -24.00
C LEU A 384 -33.42 -3.04 -24.14
N GLU A 385 -34.12 -3.36 -23.05
CA GLU A 385 -35.57 -3.56 -23.07
C GLU A 385 -36.13 -3.48 -21.64
N VAL A 386 -37.07 -2.55 -21.43
CA VAL A 386 -37.90 -2.40 -20.24
C VAL A 386 -39.34 -2.25 -20.73
N PRO A 387 -40.30 -2.93 -20.07
CA PRO A 387 -41.63 -2.36 -19.82
C PRO A 387 -41.74 -1.75 -18.42
#